data_AF-F2YQ36-F1
#
_entry.id   AF-F2YQ36-F1
#
_cell.length_a   1.000
_cell.length_b   1.000
_cell.length_c   1.000
_cell.angle_alpha   90.00
_cell.angle_beta   90.00
_cell.angle_gamma   90.00
#
_symmetry.space_group_name_H-M   'P 1'
#
loop_
_entity.id
_entity.type
_entity.pdbx_description
1 polymer ?
#
loop_
_entity_poly.entity_id
_entity_poly.type
_entity_poly.pdbx_seq_one_letter_code
_entity_poly.pdbx_strand_id
1 'polypeptide(L)'
;MLKVLILVLMMVFGFTSVLLIVFYLINFLMSIKDSNKNKISAFECGFVSVGKIQNSFSIHFFIMMLMFVIFDLEIVMFLGIMVSDMSSFFSFLMVMSFIVGGFYMEWWYGKLIWVI
;
A
#
# COMPACT_ATOMS: atom_id res chain seq x y z
N MET A 1 16.75 -7.83 27.91
CA MET A 1 16.72 -6.94 26.73
C MET A 1 15.35 -6.94 26.04
N LEU A 2 14.83 -8.09 25.59
CA LEU A 2 13.55 -8.18 24.86
C LEU A 2 12.34 -7.60 25.63
N LYS A 3 12.20 -7.88 26.93
CA LYS A 3 11.10 -7.34 27.76
C LYS A 3 11.12 -5.81 27.86
N VAL A 4 12.31 -5.20 27.93
CA VAL A 4 12.46 -3.74 27.98
C VAL A 4 12.09 -3.14 26.62
N LEU A 5 12.53 -3.77 25.52
CA LEU A 5 12.16 -3.35 24.16
C LEU A 5 10.65 -3.40 23.93
N ILE A 6 9.98 -4.48 24.35
CA ILE A 6 8.52 -4.62 24.27
C ILE A 6 7.83 -3.52 25.08
N LEU A 7 8.31 -3.24 26.29
CA LEU A 7 7.72 -2.21 27.15
C LEU A 7 7.87 -0.80 26.54
N VAL A 8 9.02 -0.49 25.93
CA VAL A 8 9.24 0.76 25.19
C VAL A 8 8.29 0.87 23.99
N LEU A 9 8.12 -0.20 23.21
CA LEU A 9 7.20 -0.21 22.07
C LEU A 9 5.75 0.03 22.50
N MET A 10 5.31 -0.61 23.59
CA MET A 10 3.97 -0.41 24.14
C MET A 10 3.76 1.03 24.62
N MET A 11 4.77 1.65 25.25
CA MET A 11 4.69 3.05 25.67
C MET A 11 4.61 4.01 24.47
N VAL A 12 5.41 3.80 23.43
CA VAL A 12 5.37 4.63 22.22
C VAL A 12 4.03 4.50 21.50
N PHE A 13 3.50 3.29 21.38
CA PHE A 13 2.19 3.07 20.77
C PHE A 13 1.05 3.70 21.59
N GLY A 14 1.09 3.56 22.92
CA GLY A 14 0.13 4.21 23.80
C GLY A 14 0.16 5.73 23.68
N PHE A 15 1.36 6.33 23.64
CA PHE A 15 1.50 7.78 23.53
C PHE A 15 1.01 8.32 22.18
N THR A 16 1.38 7.66 21.08
CA THR A 16 0.98 8.08 19.73
C THR A 16 -0.52 7.94 19.48
N SER A 17 -1.15 6.85 19.96
CA SER A 17 -2.59 6.67 19.85
C SER A 17 -3.38 7.72 20.64
N VAL A 18 -2.95 8.06 21.86
CA VAL A 18 -3.56 9.14 22.66
C VAL A 18 -3.44 10.48 21.94
N LEU A 19 -2.25 10.81 21.41
CA LEU A 19 -2.06 12.05 20.66
C LEU A 19 -2.96 12.15 19.42
N LEU A 20 -3.10 11.06 18.66
CA LEU A 20 -3.99 11.01 17.49
C LEU A 20 -5.44 11.30 17.86
N ILE A 21 -5.92 10.69 18.95
CA ILE A 21 -7.30 10.91 19.44
C ILE A 21 -7.48 12.35 19.91
N VAL A 22 -6.51 12.89 20.66
CA VAL A 22 -6.56 14.27 21.14
C VAL A 22 -6.59 15.26 19.96
N PHE A 23 -5.71 15.10 18.97
CA PHE A 23 -5.72 15.99 17.80
C PHE A 23 -6.98 15.85 16.95
N TYR A 24 -7.51 14.63 16.80
CA TYR A 24 -8.78 14.41 16.11
C TYR A 24 -9.93 15.13 16.82
N LEU A 25 -10.03 14.98 18.15
CA LEU A 25 -11.08 15.62 18.94
C LEU A 25 -10.98 17.15 18.92
N ILE A 26 -9.77 17.70 19.05
CA ILE A 26 -9.54 19.15 18.97
C ILE A 26 -10.00 19.66 17.59
N ASN A 27 -9.59 19.02 16.50
CA ASN A 27 -10.02 19.40 15.14
C ASN A 27 -11.54 19.29 14.99
N PHE A 28 -12.15 18.21 15.48
CA PHE A 28 -13.59 18.00 15.37
C PHE A 28 -14.41 19.02 16.17
N LEU A 29 -13.90 19.49 17.30
CA LEU A 29 -14.55 20.50 18.15
C LEU A 29 -14.32 21.93 17.63
N MET A 30 -13.13 22.24 17.11
CA MET A 30 -12.80 23.58 16.56
C MET A 30 -13.34 23.81 15.15
N SER A 31 -13.65 22.75 14.38
CA SER A 31 -14.11 22.87 13.00
C SER A 31 -15.52 23.48 12.90
N ILE A 32 -15.67 24.47 12.01
CA ILE A 32 -16.96 25.09 11.68
C ILE A 32 -17.72 24.17 10.71
N LYS A 33 -18.82 23.61 11.20
CA LYS A 33 -19.63 22.60 10.48
C LYS A 33 -20.83 23.25 9.78
N ASP A 34 -20.59 23.83 8.60
CA ASP A 34 -21.69 24.27 7.73
C ASP A 34 -22.24 23.10 6.91
N SER A 35 -23.57 22.95 6.91
CA SER A 35 -24.31 21.90 6.19
C SER A 35 -24.96 22.39 4.89
N ASN A 36 -24.35 23.39 4.24
CA ASN A 36 -24.86 23.91 2.97
C ASN A 36 -24.85 22.80 1.90
N LYS A 37 -25.96 22.67 1.16
CA LYS A 37 -26.13 21.63 0.12
C LYS A 37 -24.96 21.58 -0.88
N ASN A 38 -24.47 22.75 -1.32
CA ASN A 38 -23.36 22.86 -2.26
C ASN A 38 -22.01 22.39 -1.68
N LYS A 39 -21.85 22.39 -0.35
CA LYS A 39 -20.66 21.88 0.35
C LYS A 39 -20.72 20.36 0.55
N ILE A 40 -21.92 19.80 0.63
CA ILE A 40 -22.16 18.36 0.84
C ILE A 40 -22.26 17.61 -0.50
N SER A 41 -22.69 18.29 -1.58
CA SER A 41 -22.75 17.70 -2.92
C SER A 41 -21.36 17.49 -3.53
N ALA A 42 -21.22 16.45 -4.37
CA ALA A 42 -20.01 16.25 -5.17
C ALA A 42 -19.75 17.44 -6.10
N PHE A 43 -18.47 17.74 -6.35
CA PHE A 43 -18.09 18.83 -7.25
C PHE A 43 -18.24 18.40 -8.71
N GLU A 44 -19.22 18.96 -9.41
CA GLU A 44 -19.50 18.65 -10.82
C GLU A 44 -19.68 19.90 -11.68
N CYS A 45 -18.86 20.93 -11.45
CA CYS A 45 -18.89 22.17 -12.23
C CYS A 45 -20.30 22.82 -12.33
N GLY A 46 -21.16 22.62 -11.32
CA GLY A 46 -22.52 23.18 -11.26
C GLY A 46 -23.60 22.36 -11.98
N PHE A 47 -23.25 21.20 -12.54
CA PHE A 47 -24.22 20.27 -13.15
C PHE A 47 -24.70 19.22 -12.13
N VAL A 48 -25.88 18.65 -12.40
CA VAL A 48 -26.38 17.49 -11.65
C VAL A 48 -25.68 16.25 -12.20
N SER A 49 -25.35 15.30 -11.32
CA SER A 49 -24.73 14.03 -11.69
C SER A 49 -25.63 13.18 -12.56
N VAL A 50 -25.54 13.38 -13.87
CA VAL A 50 -26.27 12.59 -14.87
C VAL A 50 -25.36 11.46 -15.33
N GLY A 51 -25.38 10.33 -14.61
CA GLY A 51 -24.64 9.15 -15.04
C GLY A 51 -24.80 7.95 -14.13
N LYS A 52 -24.94 6.75 -14.71
CA LYS A 52 -24.73 5.50 -13.97
C LYS A 52 -23.25 5.42 -13.61
N ILE A 53 -22.95 5.16 -12.34
CA ILE A 53 -21.61 5.04 -11.74
C ILE A 53 -20.90 3.74 -12.18
N GLN A 54 -21.33 3.13 -13.28
CA GLN A 54 -20.70 1.94 -13.83
C GLN A 54 -19.59 2.36 -14.78
N ASN A 55 -18.54 2.95 -14.22
CA ASN A 55 -17.28 2.98 -14.94
C ASN A 55 -16.75 1.55 -14.98
N SER A 56 -16.54 1.04 -16.18
CA SER A 56 -15.78 -0.19 -16.38
C SER A 56 -14.38 0.03 -15.77
N PHE A 57 -14.08 -0.72 -14.71
CA PHE A 57 -12.76 -0.69 -14.12
C PHE A 57 -11.74 -1.20 -15.14
N SER A 58 -10.61 -0.51 -15.29
CA SER A 58 -9.60 -0.93 -16.25
C SER A 58 -8.89 -2.18 -15.72
N ILE A 59 -8.72 -3.18 -16.60
CA ILE A 59 -8.05 -4.44 -16.29
C ILE A 59 -6.58 -4.22 -15.89
N HIS A 60 -5.99 -3.09 -16.32
CA HIS A 60 -4.63 -2.70 -15.96
C HIS A 60 -4.40 -2.60 -14.45
N PHE A 61 -5.33 -2.00 -13.69
CA PHE A 61 -5.19 -1.92 -12.24
C PHE A 61 -5.22 -3.29 -11.58
N PHE A 62 -6.02 -4.23 -12.11
CA PHE A 62 -6.05 -5.60 -11.61
C PHE A 62 -4.72 -6.33 -11.89
N ILE A 63 -4.15 -6.15 -13.08
CA ILE A 63 -2.83 -6.72 -13.41
C ILE A 63 -1.76 -6.16 -12.47
N MET A 64 -1.73 -4.85 -12.23
CA MET A 64 -0.77 -4.23 -11.31
C MET A 64 -0.90 -4.78 -9.87
N MET A 65 -2.14 -4.98 -9.38
CA MET A 65 -2.37 -5.59 -8.07
C MET A 65 -1.85 -7.02 -8.01
N LEU A 66 -2.14 -7.85 -9.02
CA LEU A 66 -1.71 -9.25 -9.06
C LEU A 66 -0.18 -9.36 -9.09
N MET A 67 0.47 -8.50 -9.87
CA MET A 67 1.93 -8.38 -9.95
C MET A 67 2.56 -8.01 -8.62
N PHE A 68 1.97 -7.05 -7.90
CA PHE A 68 2.43 -6.67 -6.57
C PHE A 68 2.39 -7.84 -5.58
N VAL A 69 1.33 -8.66 -5.61
CA VAL A 69 1.21 -9.83 -4.72
C VAL A 69 2.28 -10.88 -5.02
N ILE A 70 2.58 -11.14 -6.29
CA ILE A 70 3.64 -12.09 -6.68
C ILE A 70 5.01 -11.56 -6.22
N PHE A 71 5.30 -10.28 -6.50
CA PHE A 71 6.57 -9.67 -6.11
C PHE A 71 6.77 -9.61 -4.58
N ASP A 72 5.70 -9.40 -3.81
CA ASP A 72 5.77 -9.44 -2.34
C ASP A 72 6.13 -10.85 -1.82
N LEU A 73 5.57 -11.90 -2.44
CA LEU A 73 5.95 -13.29 -2.12
C LEU A 73 7.42 -13.59 -2.48
N GLU A 74 7.91 -13.05 -3.59
CA GLU A 74 9.33 -13.17 -3.97
C GLU A 74 10.26 -12.52 -2.95
N ILE A 75 9.90 -11.34 -2.43
CA ILE A 75 10.66 -10.67 -1.36
C ILE A 75 10.66 -11.50 -0.08
N VAL A 76 9.52 -12.10 0.30
CA VAL A 76 9.45 -13.00 1.47
C VAL A 76 10.38 -14.20 1.30
N MET A 77 10.42 -14.82 0.11
CA MET A 77 11.36 -15.92 -0.18
C MET A 77 12.82 -15.45 -0.10
N PHE A 78 13.11 -14.27 -0.63
CA PHE A 78 14.44 -13.66 -0.57
C PHE A 78 14.91 -13.41 0.87
N LEU A 79 14.04 -12.85 1.71
CA LEU A 79 14.32 -12.63 3.14
C LEU A 79 14.53 -13.96 3.89
N GLY A 80 13.77 -14.99 3.55
CA GLY A 80 13.94 -16.33 4.14
C GLY A 80 15.34 -16.90 3.91
N ILE A 81 15.89 -16.72 2.69
CA ILE A 81 17.26 -17.15 2.37
C ILE A 81 18.30 -16.31 3.10
N MET A 82 18.08 -15.00 3.24
CA MET A 82 19.00 -14.12 3.97
C MET A 82 19.16 -14.46 5.45
N VAL A 83 18.12 -15.02 6.06
CA VAL A 83 18.16 -15.48 7.46
C VAL A 83 18.78 -16.89 7.57
N SER A 84 18.79 -17.67 6.50
CA SER A 84 19.43 -18.99 6.46
C SER A 84 20.96 -18.89 6.35
N ASP A 85 21.67 -19.98 6.69
CA ASP A 85 23.13 -19.99 6.68
C ASP A 85 23.74 -19.55 5.33
N MET A 86 24.79 -18.73 5.42
CA MET A 86 25.58 -18.18 4.30
C MET A 86 26.22 -19.25 3.40
N SER A 87 26.16 -20.53 3.79
CA SER A 87 26.67 -21.67 3.02
C SER A 87 25.86 -21.97 1.75
N SER A 88 24.69 -21.33 1.59
CA SER A 88 23.81 -21.54 0.44
C SER A 88 23.91 -20.44 -0.62
N PHE A 89 25.10 -19.96 -0.96
CA PHE A 89 25.31 -18.97 -2.05
C PHE A 89 24.63 -19.37 -3.38
N PHE A 90 24.53 -20.67 -3.64
CA PHE A 90 23.82 -21.20 -4.80
C PHE A 90 22.30 -20.98 -4.74
N SER A 91 21.67 -21.11 -3.56
CA SER A 91 20.23 -20.84 -3.39
C SER A 91 19.92 -19.35 -3.56
N PHE A 92 20.78 -18.48 -3.04
CA PHE A 92 20.71 -17.03 -3.23
C PHE A 92 20.78 -16.67 -4.72
N LEU A 93 21.76 -17.18 -5.46
CA LEU A 93 21.88 -16.94 -6.90
C LEU A 93 20.66 -17.45 -7.67
N MET A 94 20.13 -18.62 -7.29
CA MET A 94 18.95 -19.19 -7.94
C MET A 94 17.71 -18.32 -7.73
N VAL A 95 17.45 -17.85 -6.50
CA VAL A 95 16.32 -16.96 -6.23
C VAL A 95 16.52 -15.58 -6.85
N MET A 96 17.73 -15.02 -6.82
CA MET A 96 17.99 -13.73 -7.49
C MET A 96 17.79 -13.81 -9.00
N SER A 97 18.25 -14.88 -9.64
CA SER A 97 18.02 -15.07 -11.08
C SER A 97 16.54 -15.26 -11.41
N PHE A 98 15.78 -15.94 -10.54
CA PHE A 98 14.33 -16.06 -10.68
C PHE A 98 13.63 -14.69 -10.63
N ILE A 99 13.93 -13.85 -9.62
CA ILE A 99 13.33 -12.52 -9.44
C ILE A 99 13.66 -11.61 -10.62
N VAL A 100 14.94 -11.52 -10.99
CA VAL A 100 15.40 -10.67 -12.10
C VAL A 100 14.82 -11.16 -13.44
N GLY A 101 14.76 -12.48 -13.64
CA GLY A 101 14.18 -13.09 -14.84
C GLY A 101 12.67 -12.84 -14.94
N GLY A 102 11.94 -12.97 -13.85
CA GLY A 102 10.51 -12.68 -13.76
C GLY A 102 10.22 -11.22 -14.12
N PHE A 103 10.93 -10.29 -13.49
CA PHE A 103 10.80 -8.86 -13.77
C PHE A 103 11.14 -8.51 -15.23
N TYR A 104 12.21 -9.10 -15.78
CA TYR A 104 12.59 -8.88 -17.19
C TYR A 104 11.51 -9.37 -18.16
N MET A 105 10.96 -10.56 -17.92
CA MET A 105 9.86 -11.11 -18.73
C MET A 105 8.65 -10.18 -18.71
N GLU A 106 8.26 -9.71 -17.54
CA GLU A 106 7.10 -8.83 -17.36
C GLU A 106 7.26 -7.47 -18.05
N TRP A 107 8.46 -6.91 -18.03
CA TRP A 107 8.80 -5.71 -18.79
C TRP A 107 8.70 -5.98 -20.29
N TRP A 108 9.25 -7.09 -20.77
CA TRP A 108 9.14 -7.47 -22.18
C TRP A 108 7.69 -7.63 -22.67
N TYR A 109 6.80 -8.15 -21.82
CA TYR A 109 5.37 -8.24 -22.14
C TYR A 109 4.62 -6.90 -22.07
N GLY A 110 5.29 -5.80 -21.71
CA GLY A 110 4.70 -4.46 -21.68
C GLY A 110 3.59 -4.28 -20.64
N LYS A 111 3.44 -5.21 -19.69
CA LYS A 111 2.42 -5.15 -18.63
C LYS A 111 2.63 -3.97 -17.67
N LEU A 112 3.85 -3.45 -17.63
CA LEU A 112 4.27 -2.31 -16.82
C LEU A 112 4.08 -0.95 -17.51
N ILE A 113 3.77 -0.94 -18.81
CA ILE A 113 3.55 0.32 -19.55
C ILE A 113 2.13 0.80 -19.28
N TRP A 114 2.02 2.04 -18.81
CA TRP A 114 0.74 2.73 -18.77
C TRP A 114 0.58 3.50 -20.08
N VAL A 115 -0.29 3.01 -20.96
CA VAL A 115 -0.78 3.80 -22.09
C VAL A 115 -2.01 4.55 -21.60
N ILE A 116 -1.94 5.88 -21.66
CA ILE A 116 -3.06 6.79 -21.43
C ILE A 116 -4.04 6.72 -22.60
#